data_AF-A0A9D5Q8G8-F1
#
_entry.id   AF-A0A9D5Q8G8-F1
#
_cell.length_a   1.000
_cell.length_b   1.000
_cell.length_c   1.000
_cell.angle_alpha   90.00
_cell.angle_beta   90.00
_cell.angle_gamma   90.00
#
_symmetry.space_group_name_H-M   'P 1'
#
loop_
_entity.id
_entity.type
_entity.pdbx_description
1 polymer ?
#
loop_
_entity_poly.entity_id
_entity_poly.type
_entity_poly.pdbx_seq_one_letter_code
_entity_poly.pdbx_strand_id
1 'polypeptide(L)'
;MGVRVVVSPWVLGYAVALSIILVPPLSSEAAGTEDYIHSRLGAKYKSENKYEPAIEEFRKVLAAHPDNFNAYMHLAEIREVQGRYRLAAHN
;
A
#
# COMPACT_ATOMS: atom_id res chain seq x y z
N MET A 1 -34.05 -45.82 19.24
CA MET A 1 -33.13 -45.39 18.17
C MET A 1 -32.56 -44.02 18.52
N GLY A 2 -31.32 -43.93 18.98
CA GLY A 2 -30.64 -42.64 19.23
C GLY A 2 -29.63 -42.36 18.13
N VAL A 3 -29.93 -41.43 17.22
CA VAL A 3 -28.98 -40.99 16.19
C VAL A 3 -27.95 -40.09 16.87
N ARG A 4 -26.75 -40.61 17.10
CA ARG A 4 -25.61 -39.80 17.56
C ARG A 4 -25.18 -38.95 16.38
N VAL A 5 -25.53 -37.66 16.40
CA VAL A 5 -24.99 -36.68 15.46
C VAL A 5 -23.50 -36.54 15.79
N VAL A 6 -22.67 -37.26 15.04
CA VAL A 6 -21.22 -37.09 15.08
C VAL A 6 -20.92 -35.79 14.34
N VAL A 7 -20.92 -34.69 15.08
CA VAL A 7 -20.34 -33.42 14.59
C VAL A 7 -18.83 -33.61 14.56
N SER A 8 -18.32 -34.00 13.40
CA SER A 8 -16.90 -34.23 13.16
C SER A 8 -16.11 -32.94 13.41
N PRO A 9 -14.95 -32.98 14.12
CA PRO A 9 -14.18 -31.79 14.53
C PRO A 9 -13.79 -30.85 13.39
N TRP A 10 -13.68 -31.38 12.17
CA TRP A 10 -13.32 -30.66 10.95
C TRP A 10 -14.34 -29.59 10.54
N VAL A 11 -15.62 -29.75 10.90
CA VAL A 11 -16.70 -28.83 10.50
C VAL A 11 -16.63 -27.50 11.27
N LEU A 12 -16.18 -27.54 12.52
CA LEU A 12 -15.95 -26.32 13.32
C LEU A 12 -14.77 -25.49 12.80
N GLY A 13 -13.71 -26.14 12.30
CA GLY A 13 -12.57 -25.44 11.71
C GLY A 13 -12.94 -24.65 10.45
N TYR A 14 -13.89 -25.17 9.67
CA TYR A 14 -14.33 -24.52 8.43
C TYR A 14 -15.15 -23.25 8.68
N ALA A 15 -15.97 -23.23 9.73
CA ALA A 15 -16.79 -22.07 10.08
C ALA A 15 -15.95 -20.85 10.52
N VAL A 16 -14.81 -21.07 11.17
CA VAL A 16 -13.87 -20.02 11.58
C VAL A 16 -13.10 -19.45 10.38
N ALA A 17 -12.76 -20.30 9.41
CA ALA A 17 -12.10 -19.85 8.18
C ALA A 17 -13.05 -18.97 7.33
N LEU A 18 -14.34 -19.33 7.25
CA LEU A 18 -15.33 -18.57 6.49
C LEU A 18 -15.64 -17.20 7.10
N SER A 19 -15.62 -17.06 8.43
CA SER A 19 -15.87 -15.77 9.09
C SER A 19 -14.72 -14.76 8.90
N ILE A 20 -13.48 -15.23 8.75
CA ILE A 20 -12.31 -14.39 8.44
C ILE A 20 -12.33 -13.89 6.99
N ILE A 21 -12.93 -14.64 6.06
CA ILE A 21 -13.01 -14.27 4.64
C ILE A 21 -14.12 -13.24 4.39
N LEU A 22 -15.25 -13.32 5.12
CA LEU A 22 -16.42 -12.47 4.91
C LEU A 22 -16.29 -11.09 5.59
N VAL A 23 -15.52 -11.00 6.67
CA VAL A 23 -15.13 -9.72 7.26
C VAL A 23 -13.81 -9.34 6.59
N PRO A 24 -13.80 -8.42 5.60
CA PRO A 24 -12.52 -7.91 5.11
C PRO A 24 -11.75 -7.44 6.34
N PRO A 25 -10.48 -7.83 6.50
CA PRO A 25 -9.73 -7.40 7.65
C PRO A 25 -9.85 -5.87 7.72
N LEU A 26 -10.03 -5.35 8.92
CA LEU A 26 -10.13 -3.93 9.29
C LEU A 26 -8.96 -3.07 8.71
N SER A 27 -8.03 -3.68 7.99
CA SER A 27 -7.03 -3.10 7.10
C SER A 27 -7.60 -2.19 6.01
N SER A 28 -8.81 -2.46 5.49
CA SER A 28 -9.41 -1.59 4.46
C SER A 28 -9.65 -0.15 4.95
N GLU A 29 -9.89 0.03 6.25
CA GLU A 29 -10.25 1.32 6.84
C GLU A 29 -9.02 2.07 7.38
N ALA A 30 -7.97 1.34 7.79
CA ALA A 30 -6.67 1.92 8.14
C ALA A 30 -5.82 2.31 6.91
N ALA A 31 -5.95 1.55 5.81
CA ALA A 31 -5.17 1.73 4.58
C ALA A 31 -5.24 3.16 4.04
N GLY A 32 -6.43 3.76 4.00
CA GLY A 32 -6.61 5.12 3.47
C GLY A 32 -5.85 6.21 4.25
N THR A 33 -5.51 5.95 5.52
CA THR A 33 -4.74 6.90 6.34
C THR A 33 -3.24 6.70 6.17
N GLU A 34 -2.76 5.47 6.08
CA GLU A 34 -1.34 5.17 5.84
C GLU A 34 -0.87 5.70 4.48
N ASP A 35 -1.69 5.55 3.42
CA ASP A 35 -1.39 6.10 2.10
C ASP A 35 -1.24 7.61 2.13
N TYR A 36 -2.11 8.26 2.89
CA TYR A 36 -2.12 9.70 3.04
C TYR A 36 -0.84 10.16 3.75
N ILE A 37 -0.43 9.47 4.81
CA ILE A 37 0.79 9.81 5.55
C ILE A 37 2.03 9.63 4.65
N HIS A 38 2.17 8.49 3.97
CA HIS A 38 3.30 8.26 3.08
C HIS A 38 3.31 9.21 1.87
N SER A 39 2.15 9.53 1.30
CA SER A 39 2.03 10.52 0.22
C SER A 39 2.44 11.93 0.67
N ARG A 40 2.00 12.35 1.86
CA ARG A 40 2.34 13.66 2.44
C ARG A 40 3.83 13.74 2.77
N LEU A 41 4.41 12.67 3.30
CA LEU A 41 5.82 12.59 3.61
C LEU A 41 6.69 12.60 2.34
N GLY A 42 6.32 11.83 1.32
CA GLY A 42 6.97 11.83 0.01
C GLY A 42 6.93 13.22 -0.64
N ALA A 43 5.78 13.90 -0.59
CA ALA A 43 5.65 15.27 -1.11
C ALA A 43 6.53 16.28 -0.34
N LYS A 44 6.63 16.13 0.98
CA LYS A 44 7.53 16.95 1.81
C LYS A 44 8.99 16.72 1.42
N TYR A 45 9.45 15.47 1.32
CA TYR A 45 10.81 15.17 0.89
C TYR A 45 11.12 15.69 -0.51
N LYS A 46 10.17 15.60 -1.45
CA LYS A 46 10.28 16.20 -2.79
C LYS A 46 10.50 17.71 -2.70
N SER A 47 9.74 18.42 -1.85
CA SER A 47 9.89 19.87 -1.66
C SER A 47 11.25 20.26 -1.06
N GLU A 48 11.87 19.36 -0.29
CA GLU A 48 13.21 19.54 0.27
C GLU A 48 14.32 19.14 -0.73
N ASN A 49 14.00 18.84 -1.99
CA ASN A 49 14.89 18.27 -3.01
C ASN A 49 15.52 16.92 -2.62
N LYS A 50 14.96 16.23 -1.62
CA LYS A 50 15.40 14.91 -1.18
C LYS A 50 14.67 13.84 -1.99
N TYR A 51 15.09 13.64 -3.22
CA TYR A 51 14.39 12.82 -4.21
C TYR A 51 14.38 11.33 -3.87
N GLU A 52 15.49 10.77 -3.40
CA GLU A 52 15.61 9.36 -3.02
C GLU A 52 14.63 8.96 -1.90
N PRO A 53 14.57 9.63 -0.74
CA PRO A 53 13.60 9.28 0.29
C PRO A 53 12.16 9.56 -0.15
N ALA A 54 11.92 10.58 -0.99
CA ALA A 54 10.59 10.81 -1.57
C ALA A 54 10.12 9.60 -2.40
N ILE A 55 11.00 9.05 -3.24
CA ILE A 55 10.71 7.87 -4.06
C ILE A 55 10.34 6.66 -3.19
N GLU A 56 11.09 6.43 -2.11
CA GLU A 56 10.83 5.31 -1.21
C GLU A 56 9.46 5.42 -0.51
N GLU A 57 9.05 6.61 -0.10
CA GLU A 57 7.72 6.82 0.48
C GLU A 57 6.60 6.61 -0.55
N PHE A 58 6.75 7.10 -1.79
CA PHE A 58 5.76 6.84 -2.85
C PHE A 58 5.71 5.37 -3.25
N ARG A 59 6.82 4.63 -3.16
CA ARG A 59 6.84 3.18 -3.38
C ARG A 59 6.06 2.41 -2.32
N LYS A 60 6.09 2.85 -1.06
CA LYS A 60 5.26 2.25 0.00
C LYS A 60 3.77 2.43 -0.31
N VAL A 61 3.37 3.62 -0.78
CA VAL A 61 2.00 3.88 -1.24
C VAL A 61 1.63 2.92 -2.37
N LEU A 62 2.50 2.75 -3.37
CA LEU A 62 2.24 1.84 -4.49
C LEU A 62 2.28 0.35 -4.13
N ALA A 63 2.97 -0.02 -3.05
CA ALA A 63 2.98 -1.39 -2.55
C ALA A 63 1.63 -1.75 -1.90
N ALA A 64 0.98 -0.78 -1.24
CA ALA A 64 -0.35 -0.94 -0.67
C ALA A 64 -1.46 -0.74 -1.71
N HIS A 65 -1.31 0.26 -2.60
CA HIS A 65 -2.27 0.64 -3.65
C HIS A 65 -1.57 0.77 -4.99
N PRO A 66 -1.45 -0.36 -5.72
CA PRO A 66 -0.80 -0.38 -7.02
C PRO A 66 -1.48 0.50 -8.08
N ASP A 67 -2.71 0.94 -7.84
CA ASP A 67 -3.51 1.79 -8.74
C ASP A 67 -3.47 3.29 -8.32
N ASN A 68 -2.68 3.66 -7.31
CA ASN A 68 -2.61 5.02 -6.84
C ASN A 68 -1.93 5.95 -7.86
N PHE A 69 -2.76 6.65 -8.63
CA PHE A 69 -2.34 7.59 -9.67
C PHE A 69 -1.44 8.72 -9.13
N ASN A 70 -1.73 9.25 -7.94
CA ASN A 70 -0.98 10.37 -7.37
C ASN A 70 0.47 9.99 -7.05
N ALA A 71 0.70 8.77 -6.54
CA ALA A 71 2.04 8.28 -6.26
C ALA A 71 2.87 8.14 -7.56
N TYR A 72 2.27 7.65 -8.65
CA TYR A 72 2.93 7.60 -9.95
C TYR A 72 3.26 8.98 -10.51
N MET A 73 2.33 9.94 -10.39
CA MET A 73 2.55 11.32 -10.83
C MET A 73 3.74 11.96 -10.12
N HIS A 74 3.84 11.80 -8.80
CA HIS A 74 4.97 12.35 -8.05
C HIS A 74 6.30 11.66 -8.40
N LEU A 75 6.30 10.35 -8.63
CA LEU A 75 7.51 9.65 -9.11
C LEU A 75 7.94 10.16 -10.49
N ALA A 76 7.00 10.41 -11.41
CA ALA A 76 7.29 10.94 -12.73
C ALA A 76 7.94 12.33 -12.64
N GLU A 77 7.36 13.25 -11.86
CA GLU A 77 7.92 14.58 -11.62
C GLU A 77 9.36 14.50 -11.09
N ILE A 78 9.62 13.63 -10.12
CA ILE A 78 10.97 13.43 -9.56
C ILE A 78 11.95 12.96 -10.64
N ARG A 79 11.54 12.02 -11.50
CA ARG A 79 12.38 11.51 -12.60
C ARG A 79 12.71 12.58 -13.61
N GLU A 80 11.75 13.43 -13.97
CA GLU A 80 12.02 14.55 -14.87
C GLU A 80 13.04 15.52 -14.27
N VAL A 81 12.88 15.86 -12.99
CA VAL A 81 13.82 16.73 -12.28
C VAL A 81 15.23 16.14 -12.27
N GLN A 82 15.37 14.86 -11.93
CA GLN A 82 16.66 14.15 -11.96
C GLN A 82 17.26 14.10 -13.38
N GLY A 83 16.44 13.94 -14.41
CA GLY A 83 16.87 13.99 -15.81
C GLY A 83 17.42 15.37 -16.19
N ARG A 84 16.75 16.44 -15.78
CA ARG A 84 17.20 17.82 -16.01
C ARG A 84 18.53 18.12 -15.34
N TYR A 85 18.75 17.65 -14.11
CA TYR A 85 20.05 17.83 -13.43
C TYR A 85 21.19 17.08 -14.11
N ARG A 86 20.94 15.87 -14.64
CA ARG A 86 21.96 15.12 -15.40
C ARG A 86 22.35 15.85 -16.70
N LEU A 87 21.37 16.44 -17.39
CA LEU A 87 21.61 17.26 -18.58
C LEU A 87 22.42 18.52 -18.25
N ALA A 88 22.11 19.18 -17.13
CA ALA A 88 22.81 20.40 -16.70
C ALA A 88 24.27 20.15 -16.26
N ALA A 89 24.57 18.98 -15.69
CA ALA A 89 25.93 18.66 -15.19
C ALA A 89 26.93 18.28 -16.30
N HIS A 90 26.50 18.12 -17.55
CA HIS A 90 27.35 17.71 -18.68
C HIS A 90 27.68 18.86 -19.65
N ASN A 91 27.16 20.08 -19.44
CA ASN A 91 27.39 21.24 -20.31
C ASN A 91 28.28 22.28 -19.62
#